data_AF-A0A0F9FFA0-F1
#
_entry.id   AF-A0A0F9FFA0-F1
#
_cell.length_a   1.000
_cell.length_b   1.000
_cell.length_c   1.000
_cell.angle_alpha   90.00
_cell.angle_beta   90.00
_cell.angle_gamma   90.00
#
_symmetry.space_group_name_H-M   'P 1'
#
loop_
_entity.id
_entity.type
_entity.pdbx_description
1 polymer ?
#
loop_
_entity_poly.entity_id
_entity_poly.type
_entity_poly.pdbx_seq_one_letter_code
_entity_poly.pdbx_strand_id
1 'polypeptide(L)'
;MLLQGRRDQYPENMIGRGNFRDTGCSIAPSCLECPLPACRYEEKELRNAAIRALRAAGYTVSTLMAHFNLSDDQIYKITQRKGEK
;
A
#
# COMPACT_ATOMS: atom_id res chain seq x y z
N MET A 1 -7.70 -26.94 -7.94
CA MET A 1 -7.20 -25.57 -8.22
C MET A 1 -8.06 -24.57 -7.49
N LEU A 2 -7.57 -24.05 -6.35
CA LEU A 2 -7.95 -22.83 -5.62
C LEU A 2 -6.94 -22.75 -4.47
N LEU A 3 -6.16 -21.67 -4.38
CA LEU A 3 -5.08 -21.51 -3.40
C LEU A 3 -5.66 -21.56 -1.97
N GLN A 4 -5.48 -22.70 -1.32
CA GLN A 4 -5.85 -22.96 0.07
C GLN A 4 -4.87 -22.22 0.99
N GLY A 5 -5.33 -21.14 1.62
CA GLY A 5 -4.76 -20.75 2.92
C GLY A 5 -5.07 -21.88 3.91
N ARG A 6 -4.05 -22.55 4.43
CA ARG A 6 -4.21 -23.62 5.43
C ARG A 6 -4.86 -23.04 6.70
N ARG A 7 -6.05 -23.55 7.07
CA ARG A 7 -6.79 -23.15 8.28
C ARG A 7 -5.98 -23.33 9.57
N ASP A 8 -5.03 -24.25 9.53
CA ASP A 8 -4.11 -24.66 10.59
C ASP A 8 -2.97 -23.67 10.90
N GLN A 9 -2.84 -22.58 10.14
CA GLN A 9 -1.81 -21.56 10.38
C GLN A 9 -2.23 -20.48 11.40
N TYR A 10 -3.54 -20.32 11.67
CA TYR A 10 -4.05 -19.30 12.59
C TYR A 10 -4.59 -19.96 13.86
N PRO A 11 -4.17 -19.51 15.05
CA PRO A 11 -4.79 -19.99 16.28
C PRO A 11 -6.29 -19.67 16.22
N GLU A 12 -7.13 -20.64 16.60
CA GLU A 12 -8.60 -20.59 16.49
C GLU A 12 -9.21 -19.33 17.12
N ASN A 13 -8.52 -18.74 18.09
CA ASN A 13 -8.89 -17.51 18.77
C ASN A 13 -8.65 -16.21 17.97
N MET A 14 -8.02 -16.28 16.79
CA MET A 14 -7.71 -15.12 15.93
C MET A 14 -8.53 -15.08 14.64
N ILE A 15 -9.30 -16.13 14.32
CA ILE A 15 -10.22 -16.12 13.18
C ILE A 15 -11.36 -15.14 13.48
N GLY A 16 -11.43 -14.04 12.73
CA GLY A 16 -12.50 -13.03 12.87
C GLY A 16 -12.19 -11.85 13.82
N ARG A 17 -10.99 -11.75 14.41
CA ARG A 17 -10.61 -10.55 15.21
C ARG A 17 -10.22 -9.32 14.36
N GLY A 18 -10.44 -9.35 13.06
CA GLY A 18 -10.20 -8.21 12.19
C GLY A 18 -11.28 -7.16 12.40
N ASN A 19 -10.96 -6.04 13.04
CA ASN A 19 -11.85 -4.87 13.12
C ASN A 19 -11.90 -4.07 11.80
N PHE A 20 -11.67 -4.72 10.66
CA PHE A 20 -11.70 -4.02 9.39
C PHE A 20 -13.15 -3.59 9.10
N ARG A 21 -13.37 -2.28 9.11
CA ARG A 21 -14.63 -1.67 8.68
C ARG A 21 -14.40 -1.10 7.30
N ASP A 22 -15.10 -1.64 6.31
CA ASP A 22 -15.12 -1.04 4.98
C ASP A 22 -15.91 0.27 5.06
N THR A 23 -15.18 1.38 5.10
CA THR A 23 -15.75 2.74 5.02
C THR A 23 -15.64 3.32 3.62
N GLY A 24 -15.17 2.54 2.65
CA GLY A 24 -14.89 3.00 1.29
C GLY A 24 -13.91 4.18 1.24
N CYS A 25 -14.09 5.03 0.22
CA CYS A 25 -13.29 6.22 -0.01
C CYS A 25 -14.10 7.33 -0.70
N SER A 26 -13.43 8.40 -1.13
CA SER A 26 -14.08 9.51 -1.84
C SER A 26 -14.69 9.15 -3.21
N ILE A 27 -14.43 7.93 -3.72
CA ILE A 27 -14.91 7.45 -5.02
C ILE A 27 -16.14 6.55 -4.85
N ALA A 28 -16.13 5.67 -3.84
CA ALA A 28 -17.20 4.72 -3.57
C ALA A 28 -17.35 4.50 -2.06
N PRO A 29 -18.59 4.38 -1.54
CA PRO A 29 -18.85 4.21 -0.11
C PRO A 29 -18.45 2.82 0.43
N SER A 30 -18.27 1.83 -0.45
CA SER A 30 -17.73 0.50 -0.14
C SER A 30 -16.72 0.08 -1.21
N CYS A 31 -15.68 -0.66 -0.80
CA CYS A 31 -14.68 -1.22 -1.71
C CYS A 31 -15.29 -2.19 -2.74
N LEU A 32 -16.38 -2.87 -2.39
CA LEU A 32 -17.05 -3.85 -3.26
C LEU A 32 -17.94 -3.21 -4.33
N GLU A 33 -18.24 -1.92 -4.19
CA GLU A 33 -19.08 -1.16 -5.13
C GLU A 33 -18.24 -0.18 -5.98
N CYS A 34 -16.90 -0.31 -5.92
CA CYS A 34 -16.01 0.62 -6.60
C CYS A 34 -16.11 0.42 -8.13
N PRO A 35 -16.38 1.49 -8.91
CA PRO A 35 -16.46 1.40 -10.37
C PRO A 35 -15.09 1.34 -11.05
N LEU A 36 -14.00 1.49 -10.30
CA LEU A 36 -12.66 1.49 -10.87
C LEU A 36 -12.18 0.06 -11.17
N PRO A 37 -11.47 -0.15 -12.29
CA PRO A 37 -10.89 -1.45 -12.63
C PRO A 37 -9.76 -1.86 -11.67
N ALA A 38 -9.16 -0.91 -10.95
CA ALA A 38 -8.13 -1.14 -9.94
C ALA A 38 -8.29 -0.16 -8.78
N CYS A 39 -7.90 -0.58 -7.57
CA CYS A 39 -7.99 0.26 -6.39
C CYS A 39 -6.93 1.38 -6.43
N ARG A 40 -7.35 2.65 -6.31
CA ARG A 40 -6.44 3.80 -6.23
C ARG A 40 -5.42 3.73 -5.10
N TYR A 41 -5.75 3.04 -4.00
CA TYR A 41 -4.83 2.87 -2.88
C TYR A 41 -3.81 1.77 -3.17
N GLU A 42 -4.21 0.73 -3.89
CA GLU A 42 -3.29 -0.33 -4.31
C GLU A 42 -2.26 0.21 -5.29
N GLU A 43 -2.68 0.96 -6.30
CA GLU A 43 -1.76 1.63 -7.24
C GLU A 43 -0.78 2.55 -6.50
N LYS A 44 -1.28 3.32 -5.52
CA LYS A 44 -0.45 4.20 -4.69
C LYS A 44 0.56 3.41 -3.85
N GLU A 45 0.17 2.29 -3.24
CA GLU A 45 1.07 1.47 -2.44
C GLU A 45 2.12 0.76 -3.30
N LEU A 46 1.76 0.26 -4.48
CA LEU A 46 2.71 -0.30 -5.44
C LEU A 46 3.75 0.75 -5.87
N ARG A 47 3.29 1.96 -6.21
CA ARG A 47 4.18 3.07 -6.54
C ARG A 47 5.10 3.43 -5.37
N ASN A 48 4.57 3.52 -4.16
CA ASN A 48 5.35 3.84 -2.96
C ASN A 48 6.39 2.74 -2.67
N ALA A 49 6.03 1.47 -2.85
CA ALA A 49 6.94 0.34 -2.71
C ALA A 49 8.07 0.41 -3.75
N ALA A 50 7.76 0.73 -5.00
CA ALA A 50 8.76 0.93 -6.05
C ALA A 50 9.72 2.09 -5.71
N ILE A 51 9.20 3.23 -5.23
CA ILE A 51 10.01 4.38 -4.78
C ILE A 51 10.96 3.97 -3.65
N ARG A 52 10.47 3.20 -2.66
CA ARG A 52 11.30 2.70 -1.56
C ARG A 52 12.39 1.74 -2.04
N ALA A 53 12.06 0.83 -2.95
CA ALA A 53 13.02 -0.12 -3.53
C ALA A 53 14.13 0.60 -4.32
N LEU A 54 13.75 1.56 -5.17
CA LEU A 54 14.72 2.38 -5.91
C LEU A 54 15.58 3.23 -4.98
N ARG A 55 14.99 3.78 -3.90
CA ARG A 55 15.76 4.51 -2.89
C ARG A 55 16.78 3.60 -2.19
N ALA A 56 16.39 2.38 -1.84
CA ALA A 56 17.29 1.37 -1.27
C ALA A 56 18.39 0.92 -2.25
N ALA A 57 18.11 0.94 -3.56
CA ALA A 57 19.09 0.69 -4.62
C ALA A 57 20.04 1.88 -4.89
N GLY A 58 19.89 3.01 -4.18
CA GLY A 58 20.80 4.15 -4.26
C GLY A 58 20.37 5.27 -5.22
N TYR A 59 19.18 5.20 -5.81
CA TYR A 59 18.68 6.28 -6.67
C TYR A 59 18.49 7.59 -5.87
N THR A 60 18.83 8.72 -6.50
CA THR A 60 18.71 10.03 -5.86
C THR A 60 17.25 10.50 -5.83
N VAL A 61 16.93 11.38 -4.87
CA VAL A 61 15.60 11.98 -4.75
C VAL A 61 15.21 12.72 -6.02
N SER A 62 16.14 13.44 -6.65
CA SER A 62 15.91 14.17 -7.91
C SER A 62 15.48 13.24 -9.04
N THR A 63 16.12 12.07 -9.19
CA THR A 63 15.73 11.07 -10.20
C THR A 63 14.32 10.52 -9.94
N LEU A 64 13.96 10.29 -8.67
CA LEU A 64 12.63 9.80 -8.30
C LEU A 64 11.55 10.85 -8.51
N MET A 65 11.83 12.12 -8.22
CA MET A 65 10.91 13.23 -8.50
C MET A 65 10.58 13.31 -9.99
N ALA A 66 11.61 13.26 -10.85
CA ALA A 66 11.43 13.31 -12.30
C ALA A 66 10.66 12.09 -12.84
N HIS A 67 10.95 10.89 -12.33
CA HIS A 67 10.35 9.66 -12.83
C HIS A 67 8.88 9.49 -12.38
N PHE A 68 8.55 9.87 -11.14
CA PHE A 68 7.22 9.68 -10.57
C PHE A 68 6.36 10.95 -10.57
N ASN A 69 6.90 12.08 -11.03
CA ASN A 69 6.28 13.41 -11.02
C ASN A 69 5.75 13.80 -9.62
N LEU A 70 6.61 13.61 -8.61
CA LEU A 70 6.31 13.90 -7.21
C LEU A 70 7.22 15.00 -6.67
N SER A 71 6.74 15.74 -5.66
CA SER A 71 7.58 16.71 -4.95
C SER A 71 8.60 16.03 -4.06
N ASP A 72 9.63 16.79 -3.64
CA ASP A 72 10.65 16.29 -2.72
C ASP A 72 10.01 15.83 -1.39
N ASP A 73 9.09 16.62 -0.83
CA ASP A 73 8.36 16.32 0.40
C ASP A 73 7.58 15.00 0.30
N GLN A 74 6.95 14.73 -0.85
CA GLN A 74 6.24 13.47 -1.08
C GLN A 74 7.21 12.29 -1.10
N ILE A 75 8.35 12.42 -1.79
CA ILE A 75 9.37 11.37 -1.81
C ILE A 75 9.95 11.15 -0.40
N TYR A 76 10.22 12.20 0.36
CA TYR A 76 10.69 12.09 1.74
C TYR A 76 9.67 11.37 2.62
N LYS A 77 8.39 11.74 2.56
CA LYS A 77 7.32 11.05 3.32
C LYS A 77 7.18 9.57 2.96
N ILE A 78 7.40 9.22 1.70
CA ILE A 78 7.34 7.82 1.24
C ILE A 78 8.56 7.01 1.72
N THR A 79 9.75 7.63 1.72
CA THR A 79 11.04 6.98 2.01
C THR A 79 11.41 6.96 3.50
N GLN A 80 10.91 7.90 4.30
CA GLN A 80 11.08 7.91 5.75
C GLN A 80 10.34 6.72 6.37
N ARG A 81 11.07 5.78 6.96
CA ARG A 81 10.48 4.71 7.77
C ARG A 81 9.85 5.33 9.02
N LYS A 82 8.56 5.08 9.23
CA LYS A 82 7.85 5.44 10.47
C LYS A 82 8.38 4.55 11.61
N GLY A 83 9.51 4.88 12.21
CA GLY A 83 10.09 4.05 13.27
C GLY A 83 11.56 4.29 13.63
N GLU A 84 12.04 5.53 13.63
CA GLU A 84 13.30 5.87 14.30
C GLU A 84 13.00 6.93 15.36
N LYS A 85 12.79 6.45 16.59
CA LYS A 85 12.92 7.18 17.85
C LYS A 85 13.62 6.27 18.83
#